data_AF-A0A925QCW8-F1
#
_entry.id   AF-A0A925QCW8-F1
#
_cell.length_a   1.000
_cell.length_b   1.000
_cell.length_c   1.000
_cell.angle_alpha   90.00
_cell.angle_beta   90.00
_cell.angle_gamma   90.00
#
_symmetry.space_group_name_H-M   'P 1'
#
loop_
_entity.id
_entity.type
_entity.pdbx_description
1 polymer ?
#
loop_
_entity_poly.entity_id
_entity_poly.type
_entity_poly.pdbx_seq_one_letter_code
_entity_poly.pdbx_strand_id
1 'polypeptide(L)' 'MEVLFFCPRWGSEELSWNDFCAKVKDAGYDGVEAAIPFEDAEKAEISTALNKHNLKLIGQYYQSFE' A
#
# COMPACT_ATOMS: atom_id res chain seq x y z
N MET A 1 8.93 -8.54 21.35
CA MET A 1 8.33 -8.88 20.04
C MET A 1 7.59 -7.64 19.56
N GLU A 2 7.96 -7.11 18.39
CA GLU A 2 7.29 -5.95 17.80
C GLU A 2 6.14 -6.46 16.92
N VAL A 3 4.93 -5.94 17.12
CA VAL A 3 3.74 -6.27 16.31
C VAL A 3 3.47 -5.08 15.41
N LEU A 4 3.39 -5.33 14.11
CA LEU A 4 3.18 -4.31 13.08
C LEU A 4 1.75 -4.36 12.58
N PHE A 5 1.15 -3.19 12.35
CA PHE A 5 -0.21 -3.04 11.84
C PHE A 5 -0.21 -2.54 10.39
N PHE A 6 -1.03 -3.19 9.55
CA PHE A 6 -1.14 -2.88 8.14
C PHE A 6 -2.58 -2.52 7.78
N CYS A 7 -2.74 -1.49 6.95
CA CYS A 7 -4.04 -1.04 6.46
C CYS A 7 -4.28 -1.58 5.04
N PRO A 8 -5.37 -2.33 4.79
CA PRO A 8 -5.69 -2.79 3.44
C PRO A 8 -6.10 -1.61 2.55
N ARG A 9 -5.69 -1.65 1.28
CA ARG A 9 -6.06 -0.67 0.23
C ARG A 9 -7.54 -0.70 -0.12
N TRP A 10 -8.20 -1.83 0.13
CA TRP A 10 -9.59 -2.09 -0.27
C TRP A 10 -10.57 -1.03 0.25
N GLY A 11 -11.38 -0.48 -0.66
CA GLY A 11 -12.33 0.59 -0.35
C GLY A 11 -11.72 1.99 -0.27
N SER A 12 -10.53 2.18 -0.85
CA SER A 12 -9.85 3.48 -0.98
C SER A 12 -9.26 3.67 -2.38
N GLU A 13 -9.65 2.86 -3.35
CA GLU A 13 -9.11 2.82 -4.72
C GLU A 13 -9.24 4.17 -5.44
N GLU A 14 -10.22 4.99 -5.06
CA GLU A 14 -10.41 6.34 -5.60
C GLU A 14 -9.35 7.35 -5.14
N LEU A 15 -8.62 7.07 -4.05
CA LEU A 15 -7.55 7.92 -3.55
C LEU A 15 -6.27 7.68 -4.33
N SER A 16 -5.47 8.74 -4.54
CA SER A 16 -4.10 8.58 -5.00
C SER A 16 -3.29 7.78 -3.98
N TRP A 17 -2.21 7.11 -4.41
CA TRP A 17 -1.34 6.38 -3.49
C TRP A 17 -0.72 7.29 -2.42
N ASN A 18 -0.39 8.52 -2.78
CA ASN A 18 0.13 9.48 -1.82
C ASN A 18 -0.89 9.87 -0.75
N ASP A 19 -2.14 10.12 -1.13
CA ASP A 19 -3.19 10.54 -0.17
C ASP A 19 -3.62 9.39 0.72
N PHE A 20 -3.69 8.17 0.17
CA PHE A 20 -3.92 6.96 0.94
C PHE A 20 -2.80 6.73 1.96
N CYS A 21 -1.54 6.71 1.53
CA CYS A 21 -0.40 6.53 2.43
C CYS A 21 -0.31 7.63 3.51
N ALA A 22 -0.68 8.87 3.19
CA ALA A 22 -0.74 9.95 4.18
C ALA A 22 -1.75 9.64 5.29
N LYS A 23 -2.97 9.19 4.93
CA LYS A 23 -4.01 8.80 5.89
C LYS A 23 -3.61 7.59 6.73
N VAL A 24 -3.01 6.58 6.09
CA VAL A 24 -2.50 5.37 6.77
C VAL A 24 -1.46 5.75 7.81
N LYS A 25 -0.53 6.65 7.46
CA LYS A 25 0.52 7.09 8.38
C LYS A 25 -0.04 7.92 9.54
N ASP A 26 -0.97 8.83 9.25
CA ASP A 26 -1.65 9.66 10.26
C ASP A 26 -2.46 8.81 11.25
N ALA A 27 -3.07 7.72 10.77
CA ALA A 27 -3.79 6.76 11.61
C ALA A 27 -2.87 5.84 12.45
N GLY A 28 -1.55 5.90 12.27
CA GLY A 28 -0.57 5.19 13.10
C GLY A 28 -0.23 3.76 12.64
N TYR A 29 -0.55 3.40 11.40
CA TYR A 29 -0.15 2.11 10.83
C TYR A 29 1.33 2.08 10.42
N ASP A 30 1.91 0.88 10.38
CA ASP A 30 3.29 0.61 9.99
C ASP A 30 3.44 0.37 8.48
N GLY A 31 2.33 0.06 7.81
CA GLY A 31 2.33 -0.25 6.39
C GLY A 31 0.94 -0.42 5.80
N VAL A 32 0.94 -0.83 4.54
CA VAL A 32 -0.27 -1.10 3.76
C VAL A 32 -0.24 -2.52 3.22
N GLU A 33 -1.43 -3.07 3.00
CA GLU A 33 -1.63 -4.29 2.23
C GLU A 33 -2.32 -3.92 0.91
N ALA A 34 -1.75 -4.35 -0.21
CA ALA A 34 -2.31 -4.04 -1.52
C ALA A 34 -1.88 -5.03 -2.60
N ALA A 35 -2.66 -5.07 -3.67
CA ALA A 35 -2.31 -5.72 -4.92
C ALA A 35 -0.94 -5.24 -5.43
N ILE A 36 -0.12 -6.16 -5.94
CA ILE A 36 1.07 -5.77 -6.70
C ILE A 36 0.65 -5.58 -8.16
N PRO A 37 0.68 -4.35 -8.69
CA PRO A 37 0.27 -4.11 -10.07
C PRO A 37 1.28 -4.69 -11.05
N PHE A 38 0.81 -5.00 -12.26
CA PHE A 38 1.66 -5.50 -13.34
C PHE A 38 2.46 -4.37 -14.01
N GLU A 39 1.83 -3.20 -14.15
CA GLU A 39 2.40 -2.03 -14.84
C GLU A 39 3.53 -1.38 -14.02
N ASP A 40 4.68 -1.15 -14.66
CA ASP A 40 5.86 -0.59 -13.98
C ASP A 40 5.65 0.86 -13.53
N ALA A 41 4.82 1.62 -14.24
CA ALA A 41 4.48 2.99 -13.85
C ALA A 41 3.74 3.03 -12.50
N GLU A 42 2.78 2.12 -12.31
CA GLU A 42 2.01 2.03 -11.07
C GLU A 42 2.88 1.49 -9.92
N LYS A 43 3.76 0.51 -10.17
CA LYS A 43 4.75 0.06 -9.18
C LYS A 43 5.65 1.21 -8.71
N ALA A 44 6.07 2.09 -9.62
CA ALA A 44 6.90 3.24 -9.29
C ALA A 44 6.12 4.27 -8.44
N GLU A 45 4.84 4.51 -8.74
CA GLU A 45 3.97 5.36 -7.92
C GLU A 45 3.84 4.81 -6.49
N ILE A 46 3.53 3.52 -6.36
CA ILE A 46 3.43 2.81 -5.07
C ILE A 46 4.72 2.95 -4.28
N SER A 47 5.85 2.59 -4.90
CA SER A 47 7.16 2.66 -4.24
C SER A 47 7.49 4.08 -3.77
N THR A 48 7.20 5.08 -4.60
CA THR A 48 7.44 6.49 -4.26
C THR A 48 6.59 6.92 -3.06
N ALA A 49 5.30 6.59 -3.06
CA ALA A 49 4.38 6.94 -1.97
C ALA A 49 4.77 6.26 -0.66
N LEU A 50 5.09 4.97 -0.69
CA LEU A 50 5.49 4.20 0.50
C LEU A 50 6.77 4.75 1.12
N ASN A 51 7.79 5.01 0.30
CA ASN A 51 9.07 5.56 0.76
C ASN A 51 8.87 6.96 1.36
N LYS A 52 8.05 7.80 0.73
CA LYS A 52 7.74 9.15 1.23
C LYS A 52 7.12 9.14 2.63
N HIS A 53 6.27 8.17 2.93
CA HIS A 53 5.55 8.08 4.20
C HIS A 53 6.17 7.09 5.20
N ASN A 54 7.31 6.48 4.84
CA ASN A 54 7.99 5.44 5.62
C ASN A 54 7.03 4.31 6.03
N LEU A 55 6.33 3.75 5.03
CA LEU A 55 5.37 2.66 5.18
C LEU A 55 5.91 1.38 4.53
N LYS A 56 5.65 0.25 5.17
CA LYS A 56 5.94 -1.10 4.63
C LYS A 56 4.80 -1.56 3.70
N LEU A 57 5.09 -2.52 2.83
CA LEU A 57 4.09 -3.13 1.95
C LEU A 57 3.99 -4.63 2.19
N ILE A 58 2.77 -5.13 2.36
CA ILE A 58 2.43 -6.54 2.18
C ILE A 58 1.78 -6.67 0.80
N GLY A 59 2.42 -7.43 -0.08
CA GLY A 59 1.90 -7.71 -1.41
C GLY A 59 0.78 -8.74 -1.34
N GLN A 60 -0.41 -8.35 -1.78
CA GLN A 60 -1.55 -9.23 -1.88
C GLN A 60 -1.57 -9.88 -3.27
N TYR A 61 -1.66 -11.21 -3.29
CA TYR A 61 -1.90 -11.99 -4.51
C TYR A 61 -3.32 -12.54 -4.47
N TYR A 62 -4.14 -12.24 -5.48
CA TYR A 62 -5.54 -12.68 -5.53
C TYR A 62 -5.97 -13.25 -6.90
N GLN A 63 -5.06 -13.32 -7.88
CA GLN A 63 -5.40 -13.71 -9.25
C GLN A 63 -4.77 -15.05 -9.62
N SER A 64 -5.53 -16.14 -9.54
CA SER A 64 -5.15 -17.41 -10.17
C SER A 64 -5.44 -17.35 -11.67
N PHE A 65 -4.43 -17.59 -12.50
CA PHE A 65 -4.63 -17.74 -13.95
C PHE A 65 -5.31 -19.10 -14.19
N GLU A 66 -6.50 -19.08 -14.82
CA GLU A 66 -7.12 -20.26 -15.46
C GLU A 66 -6.61 -20.43 -16.90
#